data_AF-A0A9D1RXF3-F1
#
_entry.id   AF-A0A9D1RXF3-F1
#
_cell.length_a   1.000
_cell.length_b   1.000
_cell.length_c   1.000
_cell.angle_alpha   90.00
_cell.angle_beta   90.00
_cell.angle_gamma   90.00
#
_symmetry.space_group_name_H-M   'P 1'
#
loop_
_entity.id
_entity.type
_entity.pdbx_description
1 polymer ?
#
loop_
_entity_poly.entity_id
_entity_poly.type
_entity_poly.pdbx_seq_one_letter_code
_entity_poly.pdbx_strand_id
1 'polypeptide(L)'
;MKTTVEATHPWDRTSFTQGVEQAADGRILVGTGQYGESRIYWTTLNSAQSDSQPLDEAFFGEGVTIAEDTVWQLTWKKQVAIKRDADTLEETGRASYSGEGWGLCSQQDRLVMSNGTGRLTFRDPETFEERGSVEVTRGGEPVTMLNELECMSDRQTVWANVWQTNEIYRIDLASGEVTGVADLSGLLPAASKPGADVLNGIAAVRDKEGRPVDGRFYVTGKWWDEMYEVRFDG
;
A
#
# COMPACT_ATOMS: atom_id res chain seq x y z
N MET A 1 0.30 5.19 -19.21
CA MET A 1 -1.16 5.06 -19.07
C MET A 1 -1.76 6.45 -19.02
N LYS A 2 -2.98 6.62 -19.52
CA LYS A 2 -3.70 7.87 -19.33
C LYS A 2 -4.30 7.85 -17.92
N THR A 3 -4.09 8.92 -17.16
CA THR A 3 -4.66 9.07 -15.81
C THR A 3 -5.73 10.15 -15.81
N THR A 4 -6.87 9.86 -15.19
CA THR A 4 -7.97 10.82 -14.98
C THR A 4 -8.26 10.91 -13.48
N VAL A 5 -8.34 12.12 -12.92
CA VAL A 5 -8.84 12.33 -11.55
C VAL A 5 -10.37 12.39 -11.61
N GLU A 6 -11.04 11.48 -10.91
CA GLU A 6 -12.50 11.36 -10.89
C GLU A 6 -13.11 12.09 -9.68
N ALA A 7 -12.44 12.05 -8.52
CA ALA A 7 -12.87 12.74 -7.31
C ALA A 7 -11.69 13.08 -6.38
N THR A 8 -11.95 13.98 -5.42
CA THR A 8 -11.01 14.34 -4.35
C THR A 8 -11.74 14.24 -3.01
N HIS A 9 -11.06 13.65 -2.03
CA HIS A 9 -11.56 13.38 -0.69
C HIS A 9 -10.60 13.98 0.35
N PRO A 10 -11.10 14.42 1.52
CA PRO A 10 -10.24 14.86 2.61
C PRO A 10 -9.37 13.70 3.13
N TRP A 11 -8.12 14.01 3.46
CA TRP A 11 -7.17 13.08 4.06
C TRP A 11 -6.51 13.66 5.31
N ASP A 12 -6.01 12.78 6.18
CA ASP A 12 -5.35 13.18 7.42
C ASP A 12 -3.91 13.63 7.15
N ARG A 13 -3.70 14.94 7.16
CA ARG A 13 -2.38 15.55 6.93
C ARG A 13 -1.33 15.21 7.99
N THR A 14 -1.71 14.59 9.11
CA THR A 14 -0.75 14.11 10.12
C THR A 14 -0.18 12.73 9.76
N SER A 15 -0.78 12.04 8.80
CA SER A 15 -0.38 10.68 8.42
C SER A 15 0.80 10.69 7.46
N PHE A 16 1.94 10.18 7.92
CA PHE A 16 3.05 9.78 7.05
C PHE A 16 2.69 8.42 6.42
N THR A 17 1.81 8.45 5.41
CA THR A 17 1.19 7.26 4.81
C THR A 17 2.22 6.25 4.29
N GLN A 18 2.14 5.01 4.77
CA GLN A 18 3.00 3.90 4.35
C GLN A 18 2.25 2.66 3.84
N GLY A 19 0.95 2.56 4.09
CA GLY A 19 0.08 1.58 3.46
C GLY A 19 -1.37 2.02 3.52
N VAL A 20 -2.12 1.75 2.45
CA VAL A 20 -3.54 2.06 2.34
C VAL A 20 -4.24 0.88 1.68
N GLU A 21 -5.32 0.38 2.26
CA GLU A 21 -6.14 -0.64 1.60
C GLU A 21 -7.63 -0.38 1.86
N GLN A 22 -8.48 -0.45 0.83
CA GLN A 22 -9.92 -0.40 1.02
C GLN A 22 -10.44 -1.79 1.41
N ALA A 23 -11.27 -1.89 2.45
CA ALA A 23 -11.98 -3.09 2.84
C ALA A 23 -13.29 -3.26 2.05
N ALA A 24 -13.86 -4.48 2.07
CA ALA A 24 -15.10 -4.80 1.36
C ALA A 24 -16.33 -3.98 1.84
N ASP A 25 -16.31 -3.52 3.09
CA ASP A 25 -17.35 -2.66 3.67
C ASP A 25 -17.17 -1.16 3.34
N GLY A 26 -16.14 -0.82 2.56
CA GLY A 26 -15.83 0.54 2.13
C GLY A 26 -14.97 1.35 3.11
N ARG A 27 -14.63 0.81 4.29
CA ARG A 27 -13.60 1.41 5.16
C ARG A 27 -12.24 1.35 4.48
N ILE A 28 -11.34 2.23 4.90
CA ILE A 28 -9.96 2.32 4.42
C ILE A 28 -9.04 2.08 5.61
N LEU A 29 -8.21 1.05 5.51
CA LEU A 29 -7.14 0.76 6.43
C LEU A 29 -5.96 1.69 6.14
N VAL A 30 -5.37 2.28 7.17
CA VAL A 30 -4.22 3.18 7.02
C VAL A 30 -3.10 2.78 7.97
N GLY A 31 -1.93 2.48 7.42
CA GLY A 31 -0.68 2.34 8.15
C GLY A 31 0.19 3.59 7.97
N THR A 32 0.73 4.12 9.08
CA THR A 32 1.63 5.29 9.06
C THR A 32 3.03 4.94 9.57
N GLY A 33 4.02 5.69 9.07
CA GLY A 33 5.39 5.65 9.53
C GLY A 33 5.74 6.75 10.53
N GLN A 34 7.05 6.92 10.76
CA GLN A 34 7.74 7.78 11.74
C GLN A 34 7.90 7.17 13.13
N TYR A 35 9.13 7.20 13.65
CA TYR A 35 9.45 6.71 15.00
C TYR A 35 8.71 7.53 16.06
N GLY A 36 8.03 6.85 16.98
CA GLY A 36 7.20 7.49 18.02
C GLY A 36 5.84 8.01 17.54
N GLU A 37 5.56 7.99 16.23
CA GLU A 37 4.31 8.50 15.65
C GLU A 37 3.56 7.45 14.80
N SER A 38 4.20 6.32 14.50
CA SER A 38 3.61 5.25 13.69
C SER A 38 2.36 4.68 14.36
N ARG A 39 1.28 4.58 13.58
CA ARG A 39 -0.01 4.08 14.04
C ARG A 39 -0.74 3.36 12.90
N ILE A 40 -1.77 2.61 13.26
CA ILE A 40 -2.71 2.00 12.32
C ILE A 40 -4.14 2.34 12.74
N TYR A 41 -5.00 2.63 11.77
CA TYR A 41 -6.40 2.99 12.04
C TYR A 41 -7.29 2.73 10.83
N TRP A 42 -8.60 2.71 11.07
CA TRP A 42 -9.63 2.71 10.04
C TRP A 42 -10.13 4.14 9.79
N THR A 43 -10.41 4.46 8.53
CA THR A 43 -11.11 5.69 8.14
C THR A 43 -12.13 5.41 7.04
N THR A 44 -12.91 6.42 6.71
CA THR A 44 -13.79 6.46 5.53
C THR A 44 -13.41 7.64 4.63
N LEU A 45 -13.95 7.69 3.41
CA LEU A 45 -13.75 8.82 2.48
C LEU A 45 -14.28 10.16 2.98
N ASN A 46 -15.13 10.17 4.01
CA ASN A 46 -15.62 11.38 4.69
C ASN A 46 -14.91 11.64 6.03
N SER A 47 -13.74 11.01 6.25
CA SER A 47 -12.87 11.22 7.42
C SER A 47 -13.49 10.82 8.76
N ALA A 48 -14.40 9.85 8.77
CA ALA A 48 -14.80 9.20 10.02
C ALA A 48 -13.70 8.21 10.43
N GLN A 49 -12.78 8.65 11.29
CA GLN A 49 -11.67 7.84 11.79
C GLN A 49 -12.08 7.04 13.04
N SER A 50 -11.56 5.81 13.15
CA SER A 50 -11.57 5.05 14.40
C SER A 50 -10.51 5.58 15.37
N ASP A 51 -10.53 5.09 16.61
CA ASP A 51 -9.34 5.14 17.46
C ASP A 51 -8.17 4.42 16.75
N SER A 52 -6.97 4.96 16.92
CA SER A 52 -5.76 4.39 16.32
C SER A 52 -5.01 3.50 17.30
N GLN A 53 -4.39 2.44 16.78
CA GLN A 53 -3.44 1.61 17.53
C GLN A 53 -2.01 2.10 17.26
N PRO A 54 -1.32 2.69 18.25
CA PRO A 54 0.06 3.14 18.08
C PRO A 54 1.03 1.94 18.03
N LEU A 55 2.17 2.14 17.37
CA LEU A 55 3.32 1.27 17.52
C LEU A 55 4.20 1.73 18.68
N ASP A 56 4.93 0.80 19.27
CA ASP A 56 6.04 1.12 20.17
C ASP A 56 7.04 2.04 19.43
N GLU A 57 7.58 3.04 20.15
CA GLU A 57 8.40 4.12 19.59
C GLU A 57 9.64 3.63 18.85
N ALA A 58 10.12 2.42 19.14
CA ALA A 58 11.24 1.80 18.47
C ALA A 58 10.88 1.32 17.05
N PHE A 59 9.61 1.17 16.71
CA PHE A 59 9.16 0.76 15.39
C PHE A 59 8.83 1.96 14.50
N PHE A 60 9.18 1.78 13.23
CA PHE A 60 8.71 2.61 12.15
C PHE A 60 7.75 1.73 11.33
N GLY A 61 6.47 2.09 11.30
CA GLY A 61 5.43 1.35 10.58
C GLY A 61 5.55 1.53 9.07
N GLU A 62 5.26 0.48 8.32
CA GLU A 62 5.31 0.45 6.86
C GLU A 62 3.98 -0.11 6.29
N GLY A 63 4.02 -0.76 5.14
CA GLY A 63 2.87 -1.31 4.42
C GLY A 63 1.98 -2.20 5.28
N VAL A 64 0.68 -2.13 5.00
CA VAL A 64 -0.37 -2.90 5.67
C VAL A 64 -1.22 -3.61 4.63
N THR A 65 -1.75 -4.78 4.97
CA THR A 65 -2.78 -5.42 4.13
C THR A 65 -3.75 -6.26 4.93
N ILE A 66 -4.94 -6.45 4.37
CA ILE A 66 -6.03 -7.28 4.90
C ILE A 66 -5.92 -8.68 4.28
N ALA A 67 -5.79 -9.70 5.12
CA ALA A 67 -5.79 -11.11 4.75
C ALA A 67 -6.85 -11.83 5.57
N GLU A 68 -8.07 -11.93 5.01
CA GLU A 68 -9.25 -12.48 5.70
C GLU A 68 -9.57 -11.75 7.01
N ASP A 69 -9.48 -12.43 8.15
CA ASP A 69 -9.71 -11.90 9.50
C ASP A 69 -8.46 -11.23 10.11
N THR A 70 -7.35 -11.25 9.37
CA THR A 70 -6.05 -10.77 9.82
C THR A 70 -5.67 -9.50 9.07
N VAL A 71 -5.06 -8.55 9.78
CA VAL A 71 -4.27 -7.48 9.18
C VAL A 71 -2.79 -7.73 9.45
N TRP A 72 -1.96 -7.63 8.42
CA TRP A 72 -0.51 -7.62 8.56
C TRP A 72 0.02 -6.20 8.44
N GLN A 73 0.94 -5.81 9.33
CA GLN A 73 1.62 -4.52 9.30
C GLN A 73 3.14 -4.73 9.33
N LEU A 74 3.83 -4.20 8.31
CA LEU A 74 5.28 -4.23 8.21
C LEU A 74 5.95 -3.18 9.12
N THR A 75 7.24 -3.40 9.36
CA THR A 75 8.12 -2.43 10.00
C THR A 75 9.35 -2.19 9.13
N TRP A 76 9.88 -0.97 9.10
CA TRP A 76 10.93 -0.64 8.14
C TRP A 76 12.19 -1.48 8.30
N LYS A 77 12.91 -1.32 9.42
CA LYS A 77 14.22 -1.97 9.67
C LYS A 77 14.19 -3.01 10.78
N LYS A 78 13.05 -3.15 11.46
CA LYS A 78 12.93 -4.01 12.63
C LYS A 78 12.71 -5.47 12.29
N GLN A 79 12.48 -5.81 11.02
CA GLN A 79 12.40 -7.21 10.58
C GLN A 79 11.24 -7.96 11.25
N VAL A 80 10.15 -7.24 11.54
CA VAL A 80 8.96 -7.74 12.23
C VAL A 80 7.72 -7.39 11.41
N ALA A 81 6.90 -8.39 11.11
CA ALA A 81 5.53 -8.23 10.64
C ALA A 81 4.60 -8.43 11.83
N ILE A 82 3.75 -7.45 12.10
CA ILE A 82 2.80 -7.47 13.21
C ILE A 82 1.48 -8.03 12.68
N LYS A 83 0.99 -9.09 13.31
CA LYS A 83 -0.31 -9.70 13.04
C LYS A 83 -1.36 -9.02 13.91
N ARG A 84 -2.47 -8.60 13.31
CA ARG A 84 -3.55 -7.88 13.98
C ARG A 84 -4.89 -8.50 13.65
N ASP A 85 -5.84 -8.38 14.56
CA ASP A 85 -7.26 -8.63 14.28
C ASP A 85 -7.78 -7.56 13.32
N ALA A 86 -8.47 -7.95 12.24
CA ALA A 86 -8.88 -7.00 11.20
C ALA A 86 -9.93 -5.99 11.66
N ASP A 87 -10.80 -6.35 12.60
CA ASP A 87 -11.87 -5.46 13.05
C ASP A 87 -11.37 -4.44 14.06
N THR A 88 -10.59 -4.90 15.04
CA THR A 88 -10.13 -4.10 16.19
C THR A 88 -8.74 -3.50 16.02
N LEU A 89 -7.95 -4.05 15.09
CA LEU A 89 -6.52 -3.76 14.88
C LEU A 89 -5.63 -4.10 16.08
N GLU A 90 -6.15 -4.81 17.09
CA GLU A 90 -5.36 -5.27 18.23
C GLU A 90 -4.28 -6.26 17.76
N GLU A 91 -3.08 -6.15 18.33
CA GLU A 91 -1.98 -7.06 18.01
C GLU A 91 -2.29 -8.46 18.55
N THR A 92 -2.31 -9.45 17.65
CA THR A 92 -2.57 -10.86 17.98
C THR A 92 -1.31 -11.73 17.85
N GLY A 93 -0.26 -11.21 17.22
CA GLY A 93 1.01 -11.92 17.10
C GLY A 93 2.04 -11.17 16.26
N ARG A 94 3.19 -11.82 16.06
CA ARG A 94 4.30 -11.29 15.25
C ARG A 94 4.96 -12.42 14.48
N ALA A 95 5.48 -12.08 13.30
CA ALA A 95 6.37 -12.90 12.52
C ALA A 95 7.66 -12.13 12.22
N SER A 96 8.75 -12.85 11.95
CA SER A 96 10.02 -12.26 11.55
C SER A 96 10.25 -12.43 10.06
N TYR A 97 10.91 -11.46 9.44
CA TYR A 97 11.42 -11.55 8.07
C TYR A 97 12.83 -10.97 8.00
N SER A 98 13.53 -11.17 6.88
CA SER A 98 14.87 -10.62 6.68
C SER A 98 14.86 -9.41 5.74
N GLY A 99 15.73 -8.44 6.01
CA GLY A 99 15.81 -7.20 5.22
C GLY A 99 14.80 -6.13 5.65
N GLU A 100 14.59 -5.13 4.81
CA GLU A 100 13.59 -4.10 5.05
C GLU A 100 12.20 -4.55 4.59
N GLY A 101 11.15 -3.93 5.14
CA GLY A 101 9.77 -4.07 4.64
C GLY A 101 9.20 -2.71 4.27
N TRP A 102 8.61 -2.59 3.08
CA TRP A 102 8.10 -1.33 2.53
C TRP A 102 6.60 -1.46 2.24
N GLY A 103 6.20 -1.95 1.07
CA GLY A 103 4.79 -2.19 0.73
C GLY A 103 4.36 -3.63 0.98
N LEU A 104 3.06 -3.83 1.21
CA LEU A 104 2.43 -5.12 1.40
C LEU A 104 1.04 -5.12 0.78
N CYS A 105 0.69 -6.14 0.00
CA CYS A 105 -0.68 -6.36 -0.43
C CYS A 105 -1.04 -7.85 -0.39
N SER A 106 -2.33 -8.15 -0.33
CA SER A 106 -2.87 -9.49 -0.19
C SER A 106 -3.52 -9.99 -1.48
N GLN A 107 -3.24 -11.26 -1.80
CA GLN A 107 -3.99 -12.07 -2.77
C GLN A 107 -4.57 -13.27 -2.02
N GLN A 108 -5.55 -13.95 -2.62
CA GLN A 108 -6.29 -15.06 -1.99
C GLN A 108 -5.41 -16.11 -1.28
N ASP A 109 -4.20 -16.41 -1.78
CA ASP A 109 -3.34 -17.47 -1.25
C ASP A 109 -1.92 -17.02 -0.89
N ARG A 110 -1.61 -15.72 -0.99
CA ARG A 110 -0.29 -15.18 -0.70
C ARG A 110 -0.34 -13.68 -0.45
N LEU A 111 0.63 -13.18 0.31
CA LEU A 111 0.94 -11.76 0.36
C LEU A 111 2.09 -11.46 -0.61
N VAL A 112 2.13 -10.23 -1.10
CA VAL A 112 3.22 -9.69 -1.92
C VAL A 112 3.85 -8.55 -1.15
N MET A 113 5.17 -8.61 -0.96
CA MET A 113 5.93 -7.67 -0.16
C MET A 113 7.05 -7.02 -0.97
N SER A 114 7.16 -5.70 -0.93
CA SER A 114 8.30 -4.94 -1.44
C SER A 114 9.24 -4.53 -0.30
N ASN A 115 10.46 -4.13 -0.67
CA ASN A 115 11.49 -3.72 0.28
C ASN A 115 12.40 -2.58 -0.26
N GLY A 116 11.90 -1.80 -1.21
CA GLY A 116 12.68 -0.75 -1.87
C GLY A 116 13.66 -1.24 -2.95
N THR A 117 13.83 -2.55 -3.13
CA THR A 117 14.56 -3.12 -4.29
C THR A 117 13.62 -3.39 -5.47
N GLY A 118 14.16 -3.96 -6.55
CA GLY A 118 13.37 -4.49 -7.67
C GLY A 118 12.73 -5.86 -7.39
N ARG A 119 12.93 -6.46 -6.21
CA ARG A 119 12.39 -7.79 -5.88
C ARG A 119 11.08 -7.68 -5.13
N LEU A 120 10.05 -8.39 -5.60
CA LEU A 120 8.81 -8.63 -4.86
C LEU A 120 8.84 -10.03 -4.25
N THR A 121 8.62 -10.12 -2.95
CA THR A 121 8.66 -11.38 -2.18
C THR A 121 7.25 -11.88 -1.91
N PHE A 122 7.00 -13.15 -2.19
CA PHE A 122 5.75 -13.82 -1.84
C PHE A 122 5.82 -14.37 -0.42
N ARG A 123 4.79 -14.12 0.37
CA ARG A 123 4.70 -14.54 1.78
C ARG A 123 3.43 -15.35 2.00
N ASP A 124 3.50 -16.28 2.93
CA ASP A 124 2.36 -17.02 3.41
C ASP A 124 1.41 -16.11 4.22
N PRO A 125 0.09 -16.12 3.95
CA PRO A 125 -0.83 -15.20 4.62
C PRO A 125 -1.10 -15.55 6.09
N GLU A 126 -0.85 -16.78 6.52
CA GLU A 126 -1.10 -17.22 7.90
C GLU A 126 0.15 -17.07 8.79
N THR A 127 1.30 -17.47 8.25
CA THR A 127 2.58 -17.61 8.97
C THR A 127 3.61 -16.53 8.62
N PHE A 128 3.42 -15.80 7.52
CA PHE A 128 4.37 -14.84 6.96
C PHE A 128 5.69 -15.44 6.43
N GLU A 129 5.78 -16.76 6.32
CA GLU A 129 6.95 -17.43 5.73
C GLU A 129 7.16 -17.04 4.27
N GLU A 130 8.42 -16.93 3.83
CA GLU A 130 8.74 -16.69 2.43
C GLU A 130 8.36 -17.92 1.56
N ARG A 131 7.61 -17.67 0.49
CA ARG A 131 7.15 -18.70 -0.47
C ARG A 131 7.83 -18.59 -1.84
N GLY A 132 8.53 -17.48 -2.11
CA GLY A 132 9.25 -17.23 -3.35
C GLY A 132 9.40 -15.74 -3.63
N SER A 133 9.86 -15.40 -4.82
CA SER A 133 9.97 -14.00 -5.25
C SER A 133 9.99 -13.87 -6.76
N VAL A 134 9.80 -12.65 -7.24
CA VAL A 134 9.99 -12.26 -8.64
C VAL A 134 10.84 -10.98 -8.70
N GLU A 135 11.76 -10.91 -9.65
CA GLU A 135 12.53 -9.71 -9.96
C GLU A 135 11.75 -8.87 -10.96
N VAL A 136 11.63 -7.57 -10.70
CA VAL A 136 10.84 -6.66 -11.52
C VAL A 136 11.72 -5.94 -12.53
N THR A 137 11.29 -5.95 -13.79
CA THR A 137 11.96 -5.28 -14.90
C THR A 137 11.01 -4.35 -15.65
N ARG A 138 11.57 -3.32 -16.28
CA ARG A 138 10.87 -2.43 -17.21
C ARG A 138 11.63 -2.40 -18.53
N GLY A 139 11.08 -3.00 -19.57
CA GLY A 139 11.76 -3.14 -20.86
C GLY A 139 13.05 -3.96 -20.76
N GLY A 140 13.08 -4.94 -19.86
CA GLY A 140 14.26 -5.78 -19.59
C GLY A 140 15.30 -5.19 -18.62
N GLU A 141 15.15 -3.93 -18.20
CA GLU A 141 16.05 -3.31 -17.23
C GLU A 141 15.50 -3.45 -15.80
N PRO A 142 16.32 -3.80 -14.79
CA PRO A 142 15.88 -3.88 -13.40
C PRO A 142 15.35 -2.54 -12.90
N VAL A 143 14.25 -2.59 -12.14
CA VAL A 143 13.74 -1.40 -11.42
C VAL A 143 14.20 -1.40 -9.97
N THR A 144 14.05 -0.28 -9.28
CA THR A 144 14.31 -0.16 -7.84
C THR A 144 13.25 0.75 -7.21
N MET A 145 13.30 0.91 -5.90
CA MET A 145 12.42 1.83 -5.14
C MET A 145 10.94 1.46 -5.20
N LEU A 146 10.62 0.17 -5.39
CA LEU A 146 9.25 -0.32 -5.25
C LEU A 146 8.81 -0.15 -3.78
N ASN A 147 7.74 0.60 -3.58
CA ASN A 147 7.25 1.00 -2.28
C ASN A 147 5.87 0.39 -2.03
N GLU A 148 4.88 1.20 -1.65
CA GLU A 148 3.52 0.76 -1.35
C GLU A 148 2.89 0.01 -2.54
N LEU A 149 2.11 -1.04 -2.23
CA LEU A 149 1.62 -2.03 -3.19
C LEU A 149 0.10 -2.19 -3.09
N GLU A 150 -0.54 -2.46 -4.23
CA GLU A 150 -1.94 -2.88 -4.27
C GLU A 150 -2.15 -4.08 -5.20
N CYS A 151 -2.79 -5.13 -4.69
CA CYS A 151 -2.98 -6.40 -5.39
C CYS A 151 -4.36 -6.47 -6.07
N MET A 152 -4.43 -6.94 -7.32
CA MET A 152 -5.69 -7.10 -8.04
C MET A 152 -6.25 -8.53 -7.98
N SER A 153 -7.54 -8.67 -8.29
CA SER A 153 -8.30 -9.94 -8.24
C SER A 153 -7.79 -11.04 -9.17
N ASP A 154 -7.06 -10.71 -10.24
CA ASP A 154 -6.56 -11.68 -11.23
C ASP A 154 -5.36 -12.50 -10.71
N ARG A 155 -4.86 -12.18 -9.51
CA ARG A 155 -3.70 -12.80 -8.83
C ARG A 155 -2.37 -12.63 -9.56
N GLN A 156 -2.35 -11.95 -10.70
CA GLN A 156 -1.15 -11.71 -11.50
C GLN A 156 -0.75 -10.24 -11.49
N THR A 157 -1.69 -9.33 -11.27
CA THR A 157 -1.43 -7.90 -11.31
C THR A 157 -1.19 -7.36 -9.90
N VAL A 158 -0.08 -6.65 -9.75
CA VAL A 158 0.19 -5.77 -8.61
C VAL A 158 0.52 -4.38 -9.12
N TRP A 159 0.05 -3.36 -8.40
CA TRP A 159 0.43 -1.98 -8.60
C TRP A 159 1.44 -1.57 -7.54
N ALA A 160 2.42 -0.76 -7.90
CA ALA A 160 3.46 -0.33 -6.98
C ALA A 160 3.77 1.16 -7.15
N ASN A 161 3.76 1.91 -6.04
CA ASN A 161 4.42 3.21 -6.01
C ASN A 161 5.93 3.04 -6.25
N VAL A 162 6.54 3.99 -6.96
CA VAL A 162 8.00 4.07 -7.09
C VAL A 162 8.49 5.28 -6.28
N TRP A 163 9.17 5.02 -5.17
CA TRP A 163 9.55 6.04 -4.19
C TRP A 163 10.39 7.16 -4.82
N GLN A 164 10.12 8.40 -4.40
CA GLN A 164 10.66 9.65 -4.95
C GLN A 164 10.27 9.99 -6.40
N THR A 165 9.28 9.30 -6.96
CA THR A 165 8.69 9.63 -8.26
C THR A 165 7.18 9.88 -8.12
N ASN A 166 6.56 10.34 -9.20
CA ASN A 166 5.10 10.34 -9.33
C ASN A 166 4.59 9.17 -10.19
N GLU A 167 5.41 8.15 -10.42
CA GLU A 167 5.06 6.98 -11.20
C GLU A 167 4.44 5.88 -10.30
N ILE A 168 3.44 5.19 -10.84
CA ILE A 168 2.92 3.93 -10.32
C ILE A 168 3.04 2.88 -11.42
N TYR A 169 3.66 1.74 -11.10
CA TYR A 169 3.88 0.64 -12.03
C TYR A 169 2.77 -0.39 -11.90
N ARG A 170 2.24 -0.85 -13.04
CA ARG A 170 1.48 -2.10 -13.14
C ARG A 170 2.46 -3.22 -13.47
N ILE A 171 2.55 -4.22 -12.60
CA ILE A 171 3.54 -5.30 -12.70
C ILE A 171 2.80 -6.63 -12.86
N ASP A 172 3.24 -7.44 -13.83
CA ASP A 172 2.83 -8.83 -13.96
C ASP A 172 3.71 -9.72 -13.07
N LEU A 173 3.10 -10.39 -12.08
CA LEU A 173 3.81 -11.20 -11.08
C LEU A 173 4.32 -12.54 -11.62
N ALA A 174 3.84 -12.99 -12.79
CA ALA A 174 4.37 -14.21 -13.42
C ALA A 174 5.73 -13.98 -14.07
N SER A 175 5.92 -12.83 -14.71
CA SER A 175 7.13 -12.48 -15.46
C SER A 175 8.03 -11.48 -14.72
N GLY A 176 7.47 -10.66 -13.84
CA GLY A 176 8.13 -9.50 -13.25
C GLY A 176 8.11 -8.26 -14.13
N GLU A 177 7.54 -8.31 -15.33
CA GLU A 177 7.58 -7.18 -16.25
C GLU A 177 6.59 -6.09 -15.85
N VAL A 178 7.05 -4.83 -15.90
CA VAL A 178 6.19 -3.65 -15.82
C VAL A 178 5.38 -3.54 -17.11
N THR A 179 4.09 -3.87 -17.03
CA THR A 179 3.14 -3.87 -18.16
C THR A 179 2.46 -2.52 -18.36
N GLY A 180 2.71 -1.55 -17.49
CA GLY A 180 2.31 -0.17 -17.71
C GLY A 180 2.74 0.77 -16.59
N VAL A 181 2.74 2.05 -16.92
CA VAL A 181 3.18 3.13 -16.03
C VAL A 181 2.12 4.23 -16.01
N ALA A 182 1.58 4.53 -14.85
CA ALA A 182 0.79 5.73 -14.61
C ALA A 182 1.73 6.83 -14.09
N ASP A 183 1.81 7.95 -14.80
CA ASP A 183 2.54 9.14 -14.36
C ASP A 183 1.53 10.17 -13.84
N LEU A 184 1.65 10.54 -12.56
CA LEU A 184 0.75 11.44 -11.86
C LEU A 184 1.35 12.84 -11.70
N SER A 185 2.47 13.12 -12.37
CA SER A 185 3.15 14.41 -12.33
C SER A 185 2.23 15.56 -12.70
N GLY A 186 2.09 16.53 -11.80
CA GLY A 186 1.27 17.72 -11.99
C GLY A 186 -0.26 17.49 -11.94
N LEU A 187 -0.72 16.26 -11.71
CA LEU A 187 -2.14 15.94 -11.62
C LEU A 187 -2.72 16.14 -10.21
N LEU A 188 -1.88 16.04 -9.19
CA LEU A 188 -2.30 15.98 -7.78
C LEU A 188 -1.78 17.20 -7.00
N PRO A 189 -2.60 18.27 -6.83
CA PRO A 189 -2.16 19.50 -6.17
C PRO A 189 -1.63 19.33 -4.75
N ALA A 190 -2.11 18.34 -3.99
CA ALA A 190 -1.66 18.08 -2.63
C ALA A 190 -0.16 17.78 -2.53
N ALA A 191 0.42 17.16 -3.56
CA ALA A 191 1.86 16.90 -3.65
C ALA A 191 2.74 18.15 -3.58
N SER A 192 2.18 19.32 -3.91
CA SER A 192 2.91 20.59 -3.94
C SER A 192 2.57 21.52 -2.76
N LYS A 193 1.72 21.07 -1.82
CA LYS A 193 1.34 21.89 -0.67
C LYS A 193 2.47 21.93 0.37
N PRO A 194 2.64 23.06 1.09
CA PRO A 194 3.64 23.14 2.17
C PRO A 194 3.42 22.05 3.23
N GLY A 195 4.50 21.34 3.55
CA GLY A 195 4.51 20.24 4.54
C GLY A 195 4.08 18.88 3.99
N ALA A 196 3.66 18.79 2.72
CA ALA A 196 3.50 17.51 2.04
C ALA A 196 4.86 16.93 1.67
N ASP A 197 4.93 15.60 1.63
CA ASP A 197 6.07 14.84 1.12
C ASP A 197 5.59 14.04 -0.12
N VAL A 198 6.22 12.92 -0.46
CA VAL A 198 6.03 12.22 -1.74
C VAL A 198 4.70 11.45 -1.85
N LEU A 199 4.31 11.16 -3.10
CA LEU A 199 3.28 10.18 -3.45
C LEU A 199 3.59 8.83 -2.79
N ASN A 200 2.62 8.28 -2.05
CA ASN A 200 2.70 6.95 -1.44
C ASN A 200 1.32 6.54 -0.87
N GLY A 201 0.85 5.34 -1.23
CA GLY A 201 -0.48 4.84 -0.89
C GLY A 201 -1.34 4.70 -2.14
N ILE A 202 -1.65 3.47 -2.52
CA ILE A 202 -2.59 3.10 -3.57
C ILE A 202 -3.55 2.03 -3.03
N ALA A 203 -4.85 2.24 -3.20
CA ALA A 203 -5.86 1.23 -2.87
C ALA A 203 -6.84 1.09 -4.04
N ALA A 204 -7.20 -0.11 -4.44
CA ALA A 204 -8.19 -0.33 -5.47
C ALA A 204 -9.57 0.07 -4.95
N VAL A 205 -10.33 0.79 -5.77
CA VAL A 205 -11.74 1.07 -5.46
C VAL A 205 -12.50 -0.24 -5.54
N ARG A 206 -13.30 -0.58 -4.53
CA ARG A 206 -14.08 -1.81 -4.47
C ARG A 206 -15.54 -1.59 -4.86
N ASP A 207 -16.13 -2.59 -5.52
CA ASP A 207 -17.57 -2.63 -5.80
C ASP A 207 -18.37 -3.02 -4.54
N LYS A 208 -19.70 -3.10 -4.70
CA LYS A 208 -20.61 -3.45 -3.59
C LYS A 208 -20.45 -4.88 -3.09
N GLU A 209 -19.79 -5.73 -3.89
CA GLU A 209 -19.46 -7.11 -3.54
C GLU A 209 -18.05 -7.21 -2.94
N GLY A 210 -17.37 -6.09 -2.72
CA GLY A 210 -16.04 -6.02 -2.13
C GLY A 210 -14.90 -6.36 -3.10
N ARG A 211 -15.16 -6.38 -4.41
CA ARG A 211 -14.15 -6.73 -5.41
C ARG A 211 -13.47 -5.47 -5.96
N PRO A 212 -12.14 -5.47 -6.13
CA PRO A 212 -11.43 -4.42 -6.86
C PRO A 212 -12.05 -4.14 -8.22
N VAL A 213 -12.33 -2.86 -8.50
CA VAL A 213 -12.80 -2.36 -9.79
C VAL A 213 -11.57 -2.05 -10.63
N ASP A 214 -11.46 -2.72 -11.77
CA ASP A 214 -10.30 -2.59 -12.64
C ASP A 214 -10.07 -1.12 -13.07
N GLY A 215 -8.80 -0.71 -13.03
CA GLY A 215 -8.36 0.63 -13.40
C GLY A 215 -8.77 1.76 -12.46
N ARG A 216 -9.50 1.52 -11.36
CA ARG A 216 -9.94 2.59 -10.42
C ARG A 216 -9.24 2.47 -9.08
N PHE A 217 -8.61 3.55 -8.65
CA PHE A 217 -7.78 3.56 -7.44
C PHE A 217 -8.02 4.82 -6.61
N TYR A 218 -7.88 4.69 -5.30
CA TYR A 218 -7.55 5.79 -4.42
C TYR A 218 -6.04 5.94 -4.36
N VAL A 219 -5.54 7.17 -4.51
CA VAL A 219 -4.12 7.50 -4.34
C VAL A 219 -3.95 8.69 -3.41
N THR A 220 -2.90 8.67 -2.60
CA THR A 220 -2.54 9.77 -1.69
C THR A 220 -1.03 9.83 -1.50
N GLY A 221 -0.58 10.55 -0.47
CA GLY A 221 0.84 10.67 -0.15
C GLY A 221 1.11 10.91 1.32
N LYS A 222 2.39 11.09 1.60
CA LYS A 222 2.91 11.29 2.94
C LYS A 222 2.63 12.74 3.37
N TRP A 223 1.89 12.91 4.46
CA TRP A 223 1.41 14.22 4.96
C TRP A 223 0.52 15.00 3.98
N TRP A 224 -0.14 14.31 3.05
CA TRP A 224 -1.11 14.95 2.17
C TRP A 224 -2.42 15.21 2.92
N ASP A 225 -3.11 16.28 2.58
CA ASP A 225 -4.44 16.62 3.11
C ASP A 225 -5.59 16.15 2.19
N GLU A 226 -5.25 15.47 1.09
CA GLU A 226 -6.20 14.97 0.10
C GLU A 226 -5.85 13.54 -0.34
N MET A 227 -6.90 12.78 -0.62
CA MET A 227 -6.88 11.50 -1.33
C MET A 227 -7.65 11.68 -2.64
N TYR A 228 -7.14 11.11 -3.73
CA TYR A 228 -7.72 11.25 -5.05
C TYR A 228 -8.26 9.91 -5.52
N GLU A 229 -9.51 9.89 -5.99
CA GLU A 229 -10.01 8.80 -6.80
C GLU A 229 -9.55 9.03 -8.24
N VAL A 230 -8.80 8.08 -8.78
CA VAL A 230 -8.19 8.15 -10.11
C VAL A 230 -8.55 6.93 -10.93
N ARG A 231 -8.54 7.12 -12.24
CA ARG A 231 -8.67 6.07 -13.23
C ARG A 231 -7.42 5.98 -14.09
N PHE A 232 -6.86 4.78 -14.19
CA PHE A 232 -5.75 4.45 -15.11
C PHE A 232 -6.30 3.72 -16.32
N ASP A 233 -6.19 4.33 -17.50
CA ASP A 233 -6.58 3.73 -18.77
C ASP A 233 -5.34 3.31 -19.58
N GLY A 234 -5.27 2.03 -19.95
CA GLY A 234 -4.24 1.43 -20.81
C GLY A 234 -3.54 0.21 -20.22
#